data_AF-A0A2J8A888-F1
#
_entry.id   AF-A0A2J8A888-F1
#
_cell.length_a   1.000
_cell.length_b   1.000
_cell.length_c   1.000
_cell.angle_alpha   90.00
_cell.angle_beta   90.00
_cell.angle_gamma   90.00
#
_symmetry.space_group_name_H-M   'P 1'
#
loop_
_entity.id
_entity.type
_entity.pdbx_description
1 polymer ?
#
loop_
_entity_poly.entity_id
_entity_poly.type
_entity_poly.pdbx_seq_one_letter_code
_entity_poly.pdbx_strand_id
1 'polypeptide(L)'
;MSLLLPLLMLLAPLARPPLFARAFPVASQPSAAAAASPATHLRLDDVLSASALASSISSGHNAEPSAPGEAPDPQPTLLSLLADVVSTPGRTQLRRVHELQQGGAGDFLHGLLEDYPALDEGNLAAWASDASGFLAGYAAGMWPLAGAPAGRRVNVSLTALSGLPVVRRVLMAQLATAWLTTLGRRLPREVEPQLALLVKLLYDIHRASVVQRGVMEYLHISKSGGTSWNVASQMNGCVTPDGSRARLVPGFDDTCRWMHRRVYKELMGPGPTHVSARYRRVGRNTKYIGCQQRYEQVVSRGLSFYSNEYTLQNPGREVYDTHLCPQVVNVVTLREPLRRMESAVKFLMIEAKERFLARDGGDKGHESFGAAFCNISGAHLSKLAPPICDNYIVR
;
A
#
# COMPACT_ATOMS: atom_id res chain seq x y z
N MET A 1 -29.37 -6.61 -9.52
CA MET A 1 -28.09 -7.34 -9.65
C MET A 1 -26.87 -6.43 -9.91
N SER A 2 -26.92 -5.11 -9.65
CA SER A 2 -25.86 -4.15 -10.07
C SER A 2 -25.23 -3.29 -8.96
N LEU A 3 -25.11 -3.78 -7.71
CA LEU A 3 -24.47 -3.03 -6.62
C LEU A 3 -23.17 -3.65 -6.07
N LEU A 4 -22.61 -4.66 -6.76
CA LEU A 4 -21.23 -5.14 -6.51
C LEU A 4 -20.15 -4.18 -7.05
N LEU A 5 -20.54 -3.17 -7.84
CA LEU A 5 -19.64 -2.21 -8.48
C LEU A 5 -18.86 -1.33 -7.49
N PRO A 6 -19.44 -0.76 -6.42
CA PRO A 6 -18.71 0.13 -5.51
C PRO A 6 -17.85 -0.61 -4.47
N LEU A 7 -18.15 -1.88 -4.17
CA LEU A 7 -17.43 -2.65 -3.14
C LEU A 7 -16.00 -3.04 -3.58
N LEU A 8 -15.76 -3.14 -4.89
CA LEU A 8 -14.47 -3.52 -5.50
C LEU A 8 -13.72 -2.35 -6.18
N MET A 9 -14.36 -1.18 -6.35
CA MET A 9 -13.82 0.00 -7.05
C MET A 9 -12.78 0.82 -6.24
N LEU A 10 -12.23 0.29 -5.14
CA LEU A 10 -11.11 0.90 -4.44
C LEU A 10 -9.79 0.96 -5.24
N LEU A 11 -9.78 0.60 -6.54
CA LEU A 11 -8.57 0.52 -7.39
C LEU A 11 -8.70 0.98 -8.87
N ALA A 12 -9.81 1.58 -9.33
CA ALA A 12 -9.91 2.07 -10.72
C ALA A 12 -9.55 3.57 -10.86
N PRO A 13 -8.79 4.00 -11.89
CA PRO A 13 -8.52 5.41 -12.13
C PRO A 13 -9.77 6.08 -12.73
N LEU A 14 -10.30 7.09 -12.03
CA LEU A 14 -11.38 7.92 -12.55
C LEU A 14 -10.84 9.25 -13.08
N ALA A 15 -11.52 9.72 -14.14
CA ALA A 15 -11.22 10.89 -14.95
C ALA A 15 -10.88 12.15 -14.14
N ARG A 16 -9.96 12.94 -14.71
CA ARG A 16 -9.51 14.23 -14.18
C ARG A 16 -10.70 15.13 -13.81
N PRO A 17 -10.86 15.56 -12.55
CA PRO A 17 -11.53 16.81 -12.30
C PRO A 17 -10.64 17.96 -12.83
N PRO A 18 -11.20 19.10 -13.22
CA PRO A 18 -10.38 20.26 -13.59
C PRO A 18 -9.53 20.63 -12.37
N LEU A 19 -8.21 20.53 -12.52
CA LEU A 19 -7.28 21.03 -11.53
C LEU A 19 -7.50 22.54 -11.41
N PHE A 20 -7.82 23.01 -10.21
CA PHE A 20 -7.50 24.36 -9.82
C PHE A 20 -5.98 24.51 -9.93
N ALA A 21 -5.54 25.13 -11.02
CA ALA A 21 -4.20 25.65 -11.16
C ALA A 21 -4.00 26.72 -10.08
N ARG A 22 -3.47 26.33 -8.91
CA ARG A 22 -2.78 27.27 -8.04
C ARG A 22 -1.46 27.60 -8.73
N ALA A 23 -1.42 28.77 -9.35
CA ALA A 23 -0.21 29.40 -9.80
C ALA A 23 0.75 29.57 -8.62
N PHE A 24 1.81 28.76 -8.58
CA PHE A 24 3.07 29.21 -8.00
C PHE A 24 3.86 29.88 -9.12
N PRO A 25 4.42 31.09 -8.92
CA PRO A 25 5.14 31.77 -9.97
C PRO A 25 6.48 31.05 -10.17
N VAL A 26 6.59 30.27 -11.23
CA VAL A 26 7.86 29.87 -11.83
C VAL A 26 7.86 30.37 -13.26
N ALA A 27 8.88 31.15 -13.59
CA ALA A 27 9.01 31.86 -14.86
C ALA A 27 9.01 30.90 -16.08
N SER A 28 8.15 31.27 -17.04
CA SER A 28 8.08 30.97 -18.47
C SER A 28 9.11 30.05 -19.16
N GLN A 29 8.62 29.07 -19.93
CA GLN A 29 8.61 29.08 -21.42
C GLN A 29 7.69 27.97 -22.01
N PRO A 30 7.19 28.11 -23.26
CA PRO A 30 6.15 27.22 -23.81
C PRO A 30 6.72 26.06 -24.62
N SER A 31 6.09 24.88 -24.54
CA SER A 31 6.28 23.80 -25.50
C SER A 31 4.93 23.20 -25.92
N ALA A 32 4.85 22.89 -27.21
CA ALA A 32 3.63 22.58 -27.96
C ALA A 32 2.88 21.35 -27.42
N ALA A 33 1.56 21.51 -27.28
CA ALA A 33 0.65 20.44 -26.89
C ALA A 33 0.43 19.45 -28.05
N ALA A 34 0.81 18.19 -27.86
CA ALA A 34 0.39 17.08 -28.68
C ALA A 34 -1.09 16.74 -28.37
N ALA A 35 -1.91 16.61 -29.41
CA ALA A 35 -3.31 16.21 -29.31
C ALA A 35 -3.43 14.79 -28.72
N ALA A 36 -4.22 14.66 -27.66
CA ALA A 36 -4.49 13.38 -27.01
C ALA A 36 -5.57 12.59 -27.78
N SER A 37 -5.30 11.31 -28.05
CA SER A 37 -6.27 10.35 -28.59
C SER A 37 -7.47 10.15 -27.66
N PRO A 38 -8.67 9.85 -28.22
CA PRO A 38 -9.85 9.56 -27.43
C PRO A 38 -9.65 8.29 -26.59
N ALA A 39 -9.92 8.39 -25.29
CA ALA A 39 -9.82 7.29 -24.34
C ALA A 39 -10.84 6.20 -24.66
N THR A 40 -10.36 4.97 -24.85
CA THR A 40 -11.19 3.77 -24.94
C THR A 40 -11.80 3.45 -23.58
N HIS A 41 -13.12 3.29 -23.54
CA HIS A 41 -13.86 2.80 -22.37
C HIS A 41 -13.40 1.37 -22.04
N LEU A 42 -12.64 1.19 -20.97
CA LEU A 42 -12.36 -0.12 -20.39
C LEU A 42 -13.66 -0.75 -19.87
N ARG A 43 -13.98 -1.98 -20.30
CA ARG A 43 -15.14 -2.72 -19.78
C ARG A 43 -14.79 -3.34 -18.43
N LEU A 44 -15.79 -3.46 -17.56
CA LEU A 44 -15.66 -4.01 -16.21
C LEU A 44 -15.07 -5.44 -16.22
N ASP A 45 -15.42 -6.24 -17.22
CA ASP A 45 -14.89 -7.60 -17.39
C ASP A 45 -13.37 -7.60 -17.58
N ASP A 46 -12.84 -6.59 -18.29
CA ASP A 46 -11.38 -6.44 -18.51
C ASP A 46 -10.66 -6.09 -17.20
N VAL A 47 -11.29 -5.31 -16.32
CA VAL A 47 -10.74 -4.88 -15.02
C VAL A 47 -10.78 -6.02 -13.99
N LEU A 48 -11.87 -6.80 -13.99
CA LEU A 48 -12.02 -7.97 -13.12
C LEU A 48 -11.07 -9.11 -13.52
N SER A 49 -10.88 -9.36 -14.82
CA SER A 49 -9.90 -10.31 -15.32
C SER A 49 -8.44 -9.89 -15.06
N ALA A 50 -8.17 -8.58 -14.96
CA ALA A 50 -6.83 -8.03 -14.68
C ALA A 50 -6.51 -7.85 -13.18
N SER A 51 -7.51 -7.92 -12.29
CA SER A 51 -7.30 -7.76 -10.85
C SER A 51 -6.54 -8.98 -10.29
N ALA A 52 -5.32 -8.75 -9.81
CA ALA A 52 -4.47 -9.78 -9.22
C ALA A 52 -5.15 -10.55 -8.07
N LEU A 53 -6.14 -9.97 -7.40
CA LEU A 53 -6.93 -10.62 -6.35
C LEU A 53 -7.93 -11.64 -6.92
N ALA A 54 -8.61 -11.28 -8.02
CA ALA A 54 -9.51 -12.17 -8.76
C ALA A 54 -8.70 -13.27 -9.48
N SER A 55 -7.55 -12.92 -10.03
CA SER A 55 -6.61 -13.90 -10.59
C SER A 55 -6.06 -14.82 -9.51
N SER A 56 -5.71 -14.38 -8.30
CA SER A 56 -5.22 -15.30 -7.25
C SER A 56 -6.29 -16.24 -6.68
N ILE A 57 -7.57 -15.86 -6.72
CA ILE A 57 -8.69 -16.73 -6.33
C ILE A 57 -9.06 -17.68 -7.49
N SER A 58 -8.91 -17.23 -8.74
CA SER A 58 -9.30 -18.00 -9.94
C SER A 58 -8.16 -18.82 -10.57
N SER A 59 -6.91 -18.43 -10.36
CA SER A 59 -5.70 -19.10 -10.87
C SER A 59 -5.10 -19.97 -9.78
N GLY A 60 -5.79 -21.05 -9.44
CA GLY A 60 -5.14 -22.28 -8.97
C GLY A 60 -4.28 -22.86 -10.11
N HIS A 61 -3.24 -22.13 -10.52
CA HIS A 61 -2.43 -22.44 -11.69
C HIS A 61 -1.14 -23.16 -11.30
N ASN A 62 -1.02 -24.36 -11.86
CA ASN A 62 0.20 -25.06 -12.25
C ASN A 62 0.99 -25.77 -11.15
N ALA A 63 0.30 -26.44 -10.23
CA ALA A 63 0.84 -27.69 -9.71
C ALA A 63 0.62 -28.77 -10.79
N GLU A 64 1.58 -29.67 -10.98
CA GLU A 64 1.39 -30.93 -11.71
C GLU A 64 0.05 -31.57 -11.30
N PRO A 65 -0.63 -32.31 -12.20
CA PRO A 65 -1.92 -32.93 -11.93
C PRO A 65 -1.77 -33.91 -10.75
N SER A 66 -1.92 -33.38 -9.55
CA SER A 66 -2.16 -34.15 -8.35
C SER A 66 -3.57 -34.70 -8.51
N ALA A 67 -3.79 -35.93 -8.05
CA ALA A 67 -5.06 -36.63 -8.10
C ALA A 67 -6.28 -35.71 -7.82
N PRO A 68 -7.47 -36.00 -8.38
CA PRO A 68 -8.67 -35.19 -8.23
C PRO A 68 -9.11 -35.12 -6.75
N GLY A 69 -8.46 -34.23 -6.02
CA GLY A 69 -8.79 -33.79 -4.69
C GLY A 69 -9.39 -32.40 -4.82
N GLU A 70 -10.65 -32.29 -4.43
CA GLU A 70 -11.44 -31.06 -4.37
C GLU A 70 -10.59 -29.92 -3.78
N ALA A 71 -10.44 -28.83 -4.53
CA ALA A 71 -9.79 -27.64 -3.99
C ALA A 71 -10.59 -27.20 -2.75
N PRO A 72 -9.94 -26.90 -1.61
CA PRO A 72 -10.65 -26.49 -0.41
C PRO A 72 -11.50 -25.24 -0.71
N ASP A 73 -12.74 -25.25 -0.22
CA ASP A 73 -13.64 -24.10 -0.32
C ASP A 73 -12.90 -22.84 0.18
N PRO A 74 -12.77 -21.77 -0.63
CA PRO A 74 -12.09 -20.54 -0.21
C PRO A 74 -12.89 -19.75 0.84
N GLN A 75 -14.18 -20.05 1.02
CA GLN A 75 -15.08 -19.28 1.87
C GLN A 75 -14.68 -19.28 3.37
N PRO A 76 -14.29 -20.41 4.01
CA PRO A 76 -13.81 -20.42 5.39
C PRO A 76 -12.57 -19.55 5.60
N THR A 77 -11.65 -19.51 4.63
CA THR A 77 -10.44 -18.68 4.73
C THR A 77 -10.79 -17.19 4.68
N LEU A 78 -11.67 -16.79 3.76
CA LEU A 78 -12.13 -15.41 3.65
C LEU A 78 -12.88 -14.95 4.92
N LEU A 79 -13.79 -15.79 5.43
CA LEU A 79 -14.54 -15.48 6.65
C LEU A 79 -13.62 -15.32 7.86
N SER A 80 -12.59 -16.17 7.98
CA SER A 80 -11.56 -16.04 9.01
C SER A 80 -10.84 -14.69 8.93
N LEU A 81 -10.41 -14.30 7.72
CA LEU A 81 -9.74 -13.01 7.50
C LEU A 81 -10.63 -11.80 7.82
N LEU A 82 -11.92 -11.86 7.45
CA LEU A 82 -12.87 -10.80 7.78
C LEU A 82 -13.11 -10.71 9.30
N ALA A 83 -13.23 -11.85 9.99
CA ALA A 83 -13.36 -11.90 11.45
C ALA A 83 -12.11 -11.35 12.16
N ASP A 84 -10.92 -11.61 11.62
CA ASP A 84 -9.68 -11.02 12.12
C ASP A 84 -9.67 -9.50 11.96
N VAL A 85 -10.14 -8.96 10.84
CA VAL A 85 -10.31 -7.49 10.66
C VAL A 85 -11.29 -6.91 11.66
N VAL A 86 -12.44 -7.55 11.88
CA VAL A 86 -13.47 -7.07 12.83
C VAL A 86 -12.95 -7.10 14.27
N SER A 87 -12.19 -8.13 14.65
CA SER A 87 -11.63 -8.27 16.01
C SER A 87 -10.36 -7.44 16.24
N THR A 88 -9.79 -6.86 15.18
CA THR A 88 -8.54 -6.09 15.24
C THR A 88 -8.58 -4.97 16.30
N PRO A 89 -9.63 -4.13 16.43
CA PRO A 89 -9.67 -3.07 17.45
C PRO A 89 -9.59 -3.58 18.89
N GLY A 90 -10.12 -4.78 19.18
CA GLY A 90 -10.15 -5.35 20.53
C GLY A 90 -8.94 -6.23 20.91
N ARG A 91 -8.26 -6.85 19.93
CA ARG A 91 -7.18 -7.83 20.18
C ARG A 91 -5.78 -7.23 20.28
N THR A 92 -5.60 -6.07 19.71
CA THR A 92 -4.27 -5.58 19.40
C THR A 92 -3.87 -4.47 20.37
N GLN A 93 -2.57 -4.31 20.60
CA GLN A 93 -2.03 -3.10 21.23
C GLN A 93 -2.14 -1.86 20.30
N LEU A 94 -3.16 -1.79 19.44
CA LEU A 94 -3.48 -0.64 18.60
C LEU A 94 -3.99 0.57 19.41
N ARG A 95 -3.83 0.54 20.74
CA ARG A 95 -3.67 1.74 21.56
C ARG A 95 -2.56 2.68 21.05
N ARG A 96 -1.79 2.32 20.01
CA ARG A 96 -0.87 3.20 19.26
C ARG A 96 -1.34 3.60 17.86
N VAL A 97 -2.48 3.09 17.37
CA VAL A 97 -3.02 3.56 16.10
C VAL A 97 -3.58 4.95 16.31
N HIS A 98 -2.91 5.91 15.70
CA HIS A 98 -3.25 7.32 15.86
C HIS A 98 -4.71 7.64 15.53
N GLU A 99 -5.30 6.95 14.54
CA GLU A 99 -6.72 7.08 14.20
C GLU A 99 -7.64 6.70 15.37
N LEU A 100 -7.39 5.56 16.04
CA LEU A 100 -8.26 5.06 17.09
C LEU A 100 -8.14 5.86 18.39
N GLN A 101 -7.01 6.53 18.60
CA GLN A 101 -6.76 7.38 19.77
C GLN A 101 -7.44 8.75 19.68
N GLN A 102 -7.95 9.14 18.51
CA GLN A 102 -8.36 10.52 18.26
C GLN A 102 -9.77 10.58 17.67
N GLY A 103 -10.49 11.67 17.95
CA GLY A 103 -11.82 11.92 17.38
C GLY A 103 -12.88 10.88 17.74
N GLY A 104 -12.71 10.16 18.85
CA GLY A 104 -13.66 9.15 19.34
C GLY A 104 -13.79 7.89 18.47
N ALA A 105 -12.91 7.68 17.47
CA ALA A 105 -13.04 6.54 16.55
C ALA A 105 -12.87 5.18 17.25
N GLY A 106 -11.98 5.10 18.26
CA GLY A 106 -11.81 3.90 19.08
C GLY A 106 -13.05 3.59 19.92
N ASP A 107 -13.57 4.59 20.63
CA ASP A 107 -14.78 4.45 21.47
C ASP A 107 -16.00 4.10 20.62
N PHE A 108 -16.15 4.74 19.46
CA PHE A 108 -17.19 4.42 18.47
C PHE A 108 -17.11 2.97 18.02
N LEU A 109 -15.92 2.48 17.59
CA LEU A 109 -15.79 1.10 17.16
C LEU A 109 -16.03 0.10 18.29
N HIS A 110 -15.62 0.43 19.52
CA HIS A 110 -15.87 -0.43 20.67
C HIS A 110 -17.37 -0.55 20.93
N GLY A 111 -18.08 0.58 21.06
CA GLY A 111 -19.53 0.58 21.26
C GLY A 111 -20.28 -0.11 20.12
N LEU A 112 -19.95 0.21 18.87
CA LEU A 112 -20.59 -0.42 17.71
C LEU A 112 -20.39 -1.94 17.68
N LEU A 113 -19.21 -2.45 18.01
CA LEU A 113 -18.95 -3.89 18.02
C LEU A 113 -19.55 -4.61 19.23
N GLU A 114 -19.75 -3.89 20.34
CA GLU A 114 -20.45 -4.39 21.53
C GLU A 114 -21.96 -4.47 21.30
N ASP A 115 -22.55 -3.44 20.70
CA ASP A 115 -23.99 -3.36 20.38
C ASP A 115 -24.37 -4.31 19.24
N TYR A 116 -23.46 -4.53 18.29
CA TYR A 116 -23.69 -5.32 17.08
C TYR A 116 -22.61 -6.40 16.87
N PRO A 117 -22.50 -7.43 17.73
CA PRO A 117 -21.44 -8.45 17.63
C PRO A 117 -21.51 -9.27 16.33
N ALA A 118 -22.69 -9.39 15.73
CA ALA A 118 -22.93 -9.93 14.39
C ALA A 118 -24.11 -9.18 13.75
N LEU A 119 -24.08 -9.02 12.42
CA LEU A 119 -25.19 -8.40 11.70
C LEU A 119 -26.14 -9.44 11.12
N ASP A 120 -27.43 -9.15 11.19
CA ASP A 120 -28.52 -9.90 10.61
C ASP A 120 -29.64 -8.95 10.15
N GLU A 121 -30.75 -9.48 9.65
CA GLU A 121 -31.85 -8.64 9.16
C GLU A 121 -32.48 -7.78 10.26
N GLY A 122 -32.42 -8.20 11.53
CA GLY A 122 -33.05 -7.52 12.66
C GLY A 122 -32.30 -6.29 13.16
N ASN A 123 -30.98 -6.25 12.97
CA ASN A 123 -30.13 -5.17 13.50
C ASN A 123 -29.39 -4.33 12.44
N LEU A 124 -29.37 -4.76 11.17
CA LEU A 124 -28.61 -4.11 10.09
C LEU A 124 -28.97 -2.63 9.89
N ALA A 125 -30.25 -2.27 10.03
CA ALA A 125 -30.71 -0.89 9.87
C ALA A 125 -30.20 0.04 10.98
N ALA A 126 -30.23 -0.44 12.23
CA ALA A 126 -29.75 0.29 13.40
C ALA A 126 -28.22 0.47 13.32
N TRP A 127 -27.50 -0.61 13.03
CA TRP A 127 -26.06 -0.57 12.77
C TRP A 127 -25.68 0.43 11.67
N ALA A 128 -26.39 0.40 10.53
CA ALA A 128 -26.12 1.31 9.41
C ALA A 128 -26.40 2.77 9.78
N SER A 129 -27.39 3.01 10.65
CA SER A 129 -27.73 4.33 11.17
C SER A 129 -26.61 4.88 12.04
N ASP A 130 -26.16 4.10 13.02
CA ASP A 130 -25.11 4.51 13.96
C ASP A 130 -23.78 4.75 13.23
N ALA A 131 -23.42 3.85 12.32
CA ALA A 131 -22.24 4.02 11.47
C ALA A 131 -22.31 5.28 10.61
N SER A 132 -23.47 5.54 9.98
CA SER A 132 -23.66 6.74 9.15
C SER A 132 -23.63 8.01 10.00
N GLY A 133 -24.23 8.00 11.19
CA GLY A 133 -24.24 9.12 12.13
C GLY A 133 -22.83 9.54 12.55
N PHE A 134 -22.01 8.56 12.96
CA PHE A 134 -20.61 8.81 13.29
C PHE A 134 -19.82 9.38 12.10
N LEU A 135 -19.92 8.74 10.93
CA LEU A 135 -19.17 9.17 9.75
C LEU A 135 -19.60 10.54 9.24
N ALA A 136 -20.89 10.88 9.34
CA ALA A 136 -21.42 12.19 8.95
C ALA A 136 -20.90 13.28 9.90
N GLY A 137 -20.90 13.01 11.22
CA GLY A 137 -20.30 13.89 12.22
C GLY A 137 -18.79 14.12 11.96
N TYR A 138 -18.06 13.04 11.66
CA TYR A 138 -16.65 13.12 11.30
C TYR A 138 -16.42 13.93 10.01
N ALA A 139 -17.20 13.68 8.94
CA ALA A 139 -17.08 14.40 7.68
C ALA A 139 -17.38 15.90 7.83
N ALA A 140 -18.38 16.25 8.62
CA ALA A 140 -18.71 17.63 8.95
C ALA A 140 -17.56 18.35 9.69
N GLY A 141 -16.82 17.62 10.54
CA GLY A 141 -15.63 18.15 11.22
C GLY A 141 -14.40 18.32 10.31
N MET A 142 -14.27 17.55 9.23
CA MET A 142 -13.12 17.65 8.30
C MET A 142 -13.26 18.77 7.27
N TRP A 143 -14.46 19.03 6.77
CA TRP A 143 -14.71 19.97 5.67
C TRP A 143 -14.31 21.46 5.89
N PRO A 144 -14.27 22.02 7.11
CA PRO A 144 -13.89 23.42 7.33
C PRO A 144 -12.48 23.81 6.86
N LEU A 145 -11.62 22.83 6.56
CA LEU A 145 -10.22 23.05 6.21
C LEU A 145 -9.96 23.36 4.73
N ALA A 146 -10.87 22.96 3.85
CA ALA A 146 -10.70 23.12 2.39
C ALA A 146 -10.92 24.57 1.88
N GLY A 147 -11.36 25.49 2.75
CA GLY A 147 -11.66 26.88 2.40
C GLY A 147 -10.77 27.94 3.06
N ALA A 148 -9.73 27.55 3.81
CA ALA A 148 -8.86 28.53 4.45
C ALA A 148 -8.07 29.34 3.40
N PRO A 149 -8.14 30.68 3.41
CA PRO A 149 -7.40 31.51 2.47
C PRO A 149 -5.89 31.23 2.54
N ALA A 150 -5.24 31.29 1.38
CA ALA A 150 -3.81 31.04 1.23
C ALA A 150 -3.01 31.92 2.19
N GLY A 151 -2.35 31.31 3.17
CA GLY A 151 -1.53 32.02 4.17
C GLY A 151 -1.86 31.65 5.63
N ARG A 152 -3.04 31.08 5.91
CA ARG A 152 -3.35 30.62 7.27
C ARG A 152 -2.90 29.17 7.44
N ARG A 153 -1.84 28.95 8.23
CA ARG A 153 -1.49 27.61 8.72
C ARG A 153 -2.61 27.15 9.65
N VAL A 154 -3.56 26.38 9.13
CA VAL A 154 -4.50 25.69 10.00
C VAL A 154 -3.78 24.45 10.51
N ASN A 155 -3.70 24.33 11.84
CA ASN A 155 -3.21 23.12 12.48
C ASN A 155 -4.26 22.04 12.23
N VAL A 156 -4.14 21.33 11.11
CA VAL A 156 -5.04 20.24 10.78
C VAL A 156 -4.75 19.12 11.78
N SER A 157 -5.74 18.78 12.61
CA SER A 157 -5.62 17.58 13.44
C SER A 157 -5.29 16.39 12.55
N LEU A 158 -4.25 15.64 12.91
CA LEU A 158 -3.85 14.40 12.22
C LEU A 158 -5.02 13.42 12.07
N THR A 159 -6.01 13.47 12.97
CA THR A 159 -7.27 12.72 12.85
C THR A 159 -8.00 13.04 11.57
N ALA A 160 -8.17 14.33 11.25
CA ALA A 160 -8.84 14.78 10.03
C ALA A 160 -8.08 14.33 8.77
N LEU A 161 -6.75 14.18 8.85
CA LEU A 161 -5.98 13.64 7.74
C LEU A 161 -6.11 12.13 7.59
N SER A 162 -6.52 11.39 8.62
CA SER A 162 -6.46 9.92 8.65
C SER A 162 -7.37 9.24 7.62
N GLY A 163 -8.52 9.85 7.27
CA GLY A 163 -9.49 9.22 6.38
C GLY A 163 -10.02 7.88 6.91
N LEU A 164 -9.93 7.67 8.23
CA LEU A 164 -10.51 6.55 8.97
C LEU A 164 -10.28 5.13 8.37
N PRO A 165 -9.06 4.72 7.98
CA PRO A 165 -8.84 3.43 7.35
C PRO A 165 -9.24 2.23 8.21
N VAL A 166 -9.05 2.26 9.53
CA VAL A 166 -9.45 1.16 10.41
C VAL A 166 -10.97 1.10 10.51
N VAL A 167 -11.64 2.22 10.80
CA VAL A 167 -13.11 2.25 10.88
C VAL A 167 -13.73 1.76 9.58
N ARG A 168 -13.26 2.27 8.44
CA ARG A 168 -13.76 1.84 7.12
C ARG A 168 -13.59 0.33 6.90
N ARG A 169 -12.44 -0.24 7.27
CA ARG A 169 -12.20 -1.68 7.11
C ARG A 169 -13.08 -2.53 8.01
N VAL A 170 -13.25 -2.14 9.27
CA VAL A 170 -14.09 -2.86 10.24
C VAL A 170 -15.54 -2.86 9.77
N LEU A 171 -16.09 -1.69 9.41
CA LEU A 171 -17.47 -1.57 8.93
C LEU A 171 -17.72 -2.43 7.68
N MET A 172 -16.81 -2.36 6.70
CA MET A 172 -16.93 -3.15 5.47
C MET A 172 -16.74 -4.64 5.73
N ALA A 173 -15.85 -5.04 6.64
CA ALA A 173 -15.63 -6.44 6.98
C ALA A 173 -16.81 -7.05 7.73
N GLN A 174 -17.44 -6.29 8.63
CA GLN A 174 -18.64 -6.70 9.35
C GLN A 174 -19.83 -6.89 8.39
N LEU A 175 -20.06 -5.92 7.49
CA LEU A 175 -21.08 -6.02 6.44
C LEU A 175 -20.82 -7.18 5.47
N ALA A 176 -19.57 -7.35 5.03
CA ALA A 176 -19.19 -8.44 4.12
C ALA A 176 -19.34 -9.82 4.78
N THR A 177 -18.99 -9.93 6.06
CA THR A 177 -19.20 -11.17 6.84
C THR A 177 -20.68 -11.53 6.85
N ALA A 178 -21.56 -10.61 7.26
CA ALA A 178 -23.00 -10.85 7.31
C ALA A 178 -23.59 -11.17 5.93
N TRP A 179 -23.16 -10.45 4.89
CA TRP A 179 -23.56 -10.74 3.52
C TRP A 179 -23.18 -12.17 3.08
N LEU A 180 -22.01 -12.66 3.47
CA LEU A 180 -21.57 -14.03 3.16
C LEU A 180 -22.20 -15.11 4.03
N THR A 181 -22.73 -14.76 5.21
CA THR A 181 -23.26 -15.71 6.20
C THR A 181 -24.77 -15.53 6.40
N THR A 182 -25.17 -14.64 7.31
CA THR A 182 -26.53 -14.50 7.84
C THR A 182 -27.52 -13.97 6.81
N LEU A 183 -27.09 -13.09 5.91
CA LEU A 183 -27.95 -12.46 4.91
C LEU A 183 -28.04 -13.24 3.59
N GLY A 184 -27.34 -14.37 3.46
CA GLY A 184 -27.45 -15.26 2.29
C GLY A 184 -27.14 -14.58 0.95
N ARG A 185 -26.15 -13.68 0.92
CA ARG A 185 -25.74 -12.87 -0.24
C ARG A 185 -26.82 -11.96 -0.80
N ARG A 186 -27.80 -11.58 0.02
CA ARG A 186 -28.86 -10.63 -0.31
C ARG A 186 -28.84 -9.50 0.72
N LEU A 187 -29.35 -8.33 0.34
CA LEU A 187 -29.56 -7.23 1.26
C LEU A 187 -31.08 -7.01 1.39
N PRO A 188 -31.60 -6.73 2.59
CA PRO A 188 -32.98 -6.28 2.76
C PRO A 188 -33.23 -5.02 1.94
N ARG A 189 -34.33 -5.00 1.15
CA ARG A 189 -34.62 -3.91 0.19
C ARG A 189 -34.82 -2.57 0.88
N GLU A 190 -35.34 -2.62 2.11
CA GLU A 190 -35.64 -1.48 2.96
C GLU A 190 -34.35 -0.78 3.44
N VAL A 191 -33.26 -1.54 3.61
CA VAL A 191 -31.99 -1.06 4.17
C VAL A 191 -30.95 -0.76 3.07
N GLU A 192 -31.14 -1.29 1.87
CA GLU A 192 -30.25 -1.12 0.72
C GLU A 192 -29.90 0.35 0.40
N PRO A 193 -30.85 1.32 0.38
CA PRO A 193 -30.52 2.73 0.14
C PRO A 193 -29.61 3.32 1.24
N GLN A 194 -29.82 2.94 2.49
CA GLN A 194 -29.03 3.40 3.63
C GLN A 194 -27.61 2.85 3.56
N LEU A 195 -27.43 1.57 3.20
CA LEU A 195 -26.12 0.97 2.99
C LEU A 195 -25.38 1.60 1.81
N ALA A 196 -26.09 1.94 0.73
CA ALA A 196 -25.49 2.64 -0.40
C ALA A 196 -24.96 4.03 0.02
N LEU A 197 -25.72 4.77 0.84
CA LEU A 197 -25.27 6.05 1.41
C LEU A 197 -24.06 5.87 2.34
N LEU A 198 -24.07 4.84 3.19
CA LEU A 198 -22.95 4.50 4.06
C LEU A 198 -21.67 4.25 3.23
N VAL A 199 -21.74 3.37 2.23
CA VAL A 199 -20.59 3.06 1.35
C VAL A 199 -20.09 4.29 0.61
N LYS A 200 -21.01 5.13 0.12
CA LYS A 200 -20.65 6.42 -0.51
C LYS A 200 -19.92 7.33 0.48
N LEU A 201 -20.38 7.44 1.71
CA LEU A 201 -19.76 8.27 2.74
C LEU A 201 -18.35 7.78 3.12
N LEU A 202 -18.16 6.46 3.23
CA LEU A 202 -16.84 5.85 3.42
C LEU A 202 -15.88 6.21 2.26
N TYR A 203 -16.37 6.18 1.02
CA TYR A 203 -15.60 6.57 -0.17
C TYR A 203 -15.27 8.06 -0.20
N ASP A 204 -16.24 8.93 0.11
CA ASP A 204 -16.03 10.38 0.11
C ASP A 204 -15.01 10.80 1.17
N ILE A 205 -15.09 10.22 2.38
CA ILE A 205 -14.09 10.42 3.44
C ILE A 205 -12.70 9.98 2.98
N HIS A 206 -12.60 8.81 2.32
CA HIS A 206 -11.34 8.32 1.77
C HIS A 206 -10.76 9.28 0.74
N ARG A 207 -11.58 9.66 -0.24
CA ARG A 207 -11.19 10.53 -1.34
C ARG A 207 -10.74 11.90 -0.83
N ALA A 208 -11.52 12.50 0.08
CA ALA A 208 -11.17 13.77 0.70
C ALA A 208 -9.83 13.68 1.43
N SER A 209 -9.60 12.63 2.21
CA SER A 209 -8.34 12.38 2.89
C SER A 209 -7.15 12.24 1.92
N VAL A 210 -7.33 11.50 0.82
CA VAL A 210 -6.29 11.33 -0.22
C VAL A 210 -5.94 12.67 -0.85
N VAL A 211 -6.95 13.45 -1.26
CA VAL A 211 -6.76 14.77 -1.87
C VAL A 211 -6.07 15.73 -0.90
N GLN A 212 -6.47 15.73 0.37
CA GLN A 212 -5.93 16.63 1.39
C GLN A 212 -4.47 16.34 1.71
N ARG A 213 -4.06 15.07 1.74
CA ARG A 213 -2.64 14.71 1.96
C ARG A 213 -1.77 15.12 0.77
N GLY A 214 -2.29 14.98 -0.45
CA GLY A 214 -1.64 15.45 -1.69
C GLY A 214 -0.31 14.76 -2.05
N VAL A 215 0.15 13.83 -1.21
CA VAL A 215 1.42 13.12 -1.35
C VAL A 215 1.15 11.63 -1.15
N MET A 216 1.69 10.81 -2.06
CA MET A 216 1.67 9.36 -1.96
C MET A 216 3.07 8.79 -1.68
N GLU A 217 3.17 7.95 -0.64
CA GLU A 217 4.33 7.09 -0.37
C GLU A 217 4.00 5.67 -0.81
N TYR A 218 4.74 5.18 -1.81
CA TYR A 218 4.70 3.79 -2.20
C TYR A 218 5.75 2.98 -1.43
N LEU A 219 5.30 2.08 -0.56
CA LEU A 219 6.14 1.12 0.13
C LEU A 219 6.54 0.03 -0.87
N HIS A 220 7.70 0.24 -1.47
CA HIS A 220 8.21 -0.55 -2.56
C HIS A 220 8.84 -1.85 -2.03
N ILE A 221 7.96 -2.80 -1.73
CA ILE A 221 8.35 -4.11 -1.19
C ILE A 221 8.68 -5.15 -2.28
N SER A 222 8.25 -4.90 -3.51
CA SER A 222 8.32 -5.85 -4.61
C SER A 222 8.86 -5.19 -5.87
N LYS A 223 9.92 -5.75 -6.46
CA LYS A 223 10.63 -5.14 -7.61
C LYS A 223 9.72 -4.84 -8.81
N SER A 224 8.96 -5.83 -9.31
CA SER A 224 8.02 -5.52 -10.40
C SER A 224 6.75 -4.81 -9.94
N GLY A 225 6.43 -4.81 -8.64
CA GLY A 225 5.38 -3.94 -8.09
C GLY A 225 5.75 -2.46 -8.19
N GLY A 226 6.99 -2.09 -7.88
CA GLY A 226 7.44 -0.71 -7.97
C GLY A 226 7.56 -0.18 -9.38
N THR A 227 7.95 -1.01 -10.35
CA THR A 227 7.93 -0.59 -11.76
C THR A 227 6.52 -0.19 -12.19
N SER A 228 5.50 -1.00 -11.87
CA SER A 228 4.10 -0.69 -12.20
C SER A 228 3.61 0.60 -11.54
N TRP A 229 3.91 0.82 -10.25
CA TRP A 229 3.53 2.05 -9.56
C TRP A 229 4.28 3.29 -10.05
N ASN A 230 5.55 3.15 -10.43
CA ASN A 230 6.32 4.25 -11.02
C ASN A 230 5.76 4.65 -12.39
N VAL A 231 5.28 3.69 -13.19
CA VAL A 231 4.61 3.98 -14.46
C VAL A 231 3.22 4.58 -14.21
N ALA A 232 2.43 3.98 -13.32
CA ALA A 232 1.09 4.47 -12.99
C ALA A 232 1.12 5.91 -12.45
N SER A 233 2.05 6.24 -11.55
CA SER A 233 2.18 7.60 -11.02
C SER A 233 2.50 8.61 -12.11
N GLN A 234 3.39 8.28 -13.07
CA GLN A 234 3.67 9.13 -14.23
C GLN A 234 2.44 9.32 -15.13
N MET A 235 1.72 8.23 -15.43
CA MET A 235 0.50 8.29 -16.25
C MET A 235 -0.60 9.14 -15.58
N ASN A 236 -0.63 9.18 -14.26
CA ASN A 236 -1.55 10.01 -13.48
C ASN A 236 -1.03 11.45 -13.26
N GLY A 237 0.09 11.83 -13.86
CA GLY A 237 0.65 13.18 -13.76
C GLY A 237 1.21 13.53 -12.38
N CYS A 238 1.59 12.53 -11.58
CA CYS A 238 2.26 12.78 -10.30
C CYS A 238 3.65 13.40 -10.54
N VAL A 239 4.04 14.33 -9.67
CA VAL A 239 5.40 14.87 -9.63
C VAL A 239 6.26 13.92 -8.79
N THR A 240 7.32 13.39 -9.39
CA THR A 240 8.18 12.35 -8.79
C THR A 240 9.63 12.81 -8.68
N PRO A 241 10.45 12.25 -7.77
CA PRO A 241 11.87 12.55 -7.72
C PRO A 241 12.60 12.26 -9.04
N ASP A 242 13.46 13.18 -9.44
CA ASP A 242 14.35 13.03 -10.60
C ASP A 242 15.52 12.09 -10.30
N GLY A 243 16.08 11.49 -11.37
CA GLY A 243 17.35 10.75 -11.33
C GLY A 243 17.32 9.37 -10.65
N SER A 244 16.21 8.95 -10.04
CA SER A 244 16.08 7.62 -9.43
C SER A 244 15.06 6.77 -10.19
N ARG A 245 15.50 5.63 -10.77
CA ARG A 245 14.60 4.61 -11.38
C ARG A 245 13.51 4.14 -10.40
N ALA A 246 13.84 4.09 -9.11
CA ALA A 246 12.93 3.70 -8.05
C ALA A 246 12.08 4.85 -7.48
N ARG A 247 12.22 6.09 -7.98
CA ARG A 247 11.54 7.30 -7.45
C ARG A 247 11.79 7.55 -5.96
N LEU A 248 13.02 7.31 -5.49
CA LEU A 248 13.46 7.59 -4.13
C LEU A 248 13.78 9.08 -3.97
N VAL A 249 13.41 9.67 -2.83
CA VAL A 249 13.77 11.06 -2.52
C VAL A 249 15.24 11.13 -2.09
N PRO A 250 16.09 11.93 -2.75
CA PRO A 250 17.48 12.10 -2.33
C PRO A 250 17.58 12.59 -0.88
N GLY A 251 18.38 11.87 -0.09
CA GLY A 251 18.61 12.15 1.33
C GLY A 251 17.73 11.37 2.29
N PHE A 252 16.70 10.64 1.84
CA PHE A 252 15.84 9.84 2.75
C PHE A 252 16.48 8.51 3.18
N ASP A 253 17.47 8.01 2.43
CA ASP A 253 18.13 6.71 2.65
C ASP A 253 17.13 5.53 2.65
N ASP A 254 16.10 5.62 1.79
CA ASP A 254 15.06 4.60 1.63
C ASP A 254 15.44 3.49 0.63
N THR A 255 16.73 3.26 0.38
CA THR A 255 17.18 2.16 -0.47
C THR A 255 16.96 0.82 0.21
N CYS A 256 16.54 -0.21 -0.52
CA CYS A 256 16.40 -1.58 0.00
C CYS A 256 17.69 -2.08 0.67
N ARG A 257 17.57 -2.90 1.73
CA ARG A 257 18.71 -3.38 2.55
C ARG A 257 18.74 -4.89 2.75
N TRP A 258 18.61 -5.64 1.67
CA TRP A 258 18.24 -7.04 1.69
C TRP A 258 19.39 -8.03 1.54
N MET A 259 20.62 -7.54 1.40
CA MET A 259 21.81 -8.39 1.33
C MET A 259 22.71 -8.23 2.55
N HIS A 260 23.23 -9.35 3.04
CA HIS A 260 24.27 -9.37 4.04
C HIS A 260 25.60 -8.93 3.43
N ARG A 261 26.15 -7.80 3.89
CA ARG A 261 27.35 -7.19 3.31
C ARG A 261 28.56 -8.11 3.23
N ARG A 262 28.80 -8.86 4.32
CA ARG A 262 29.93 -9.80 4.41
C ARG A 262 29.82 -10.92 3.38
N VAL A 263 28.71 -11.65 3.38
CA VAL A 263 28.43 -12.73 2.42
C VAL A 263 28.47 -12.23 0.99
N TYR A 264 27.90 -11.05 0.71
CA TYR A 264 28.00 -10.43 -0.62
C TYR A 264 29.44 -10.19 -1.05
N LYS A 265 30.31 -9.70 -0.16
CA LYS A 265 31.74 -9.50 -0.49
C LYS A 265 32.50 -10.81 -0.66
N GLU A 266 32.20 -11.82 0.15
CA GLU A 266 32.78 -13.16 0.02
C GLU A 266 32.44 -13.76 -1.36
N LEU A 267 31.20 -13.56 -1.82
CA LEU A 267 30.72 -14.06 -3.11
C LEU A 267 31.24 -13.24 -4.30
N MET A 268 31.22 -11.91 -4.20
CA MET A 268 31.52 -11.01 -5.32
C MET A 268 33.00 -10.58 -5.40
N GLY A 269 33.82 -10.95 -4.43
CA GLY A 269 35.22 -10.55 -4.35
C GLY A 269 35.42 -9.04 -4.10
N PRO A 270 36.64 -8.51 -4.34
CA PRO A 270 36.96 -7.11 -4.11
C PRO A 270 36.11 -6.18 -5.01
N GLY A 271 35.80 -4.99 -4.48
CA GLY A 271 35.12 -3.93 -5.22
C GLY A 271 34.05 -3.19 -4.40
N PRO A 272 33.30 -2.27 -5.04
CA PRO A 272 32.28 -1.47 -4.37
C PRO A 272 31.20 -2.37 -3.74
N THR A 273 30.70 -2.05 -2.56
CA THR A 273 29.58 -2.81 -1.98
C THR A 273 28.29 -2.35 -2.65
N HIS A 274 27.44 -3.28 -3.09
CA HIS A 274 26.11 -2.93 -3.62
C HIS A 274 25.32 -2.13 -2.57
N VAL A 275 24.54 -1.13 -2.99
CA VAL A 275 23.80 -0.25 -2.08
C VAL A 275 22.87 -1.04 -1.14
N SER A 276 22.34 -2.16 -1.61
CA SER A 276 21.48 -3.05 -0.84
C SER A 276 22.18 -4.00 0.13
N ALA A 277 23.51 -4.06 0.12
CA ALA A 277 24.29 -4.87 1.06
C ALA A 277 24.44 -4.14 2.41
N ARG A 278 23.30 -3.95 3.08
CA ARG A 278 23.15 -3.22 4.36
C ARG A 278 22.17 -3.92 5.32
N TYR A 279 21.97 -5.24 5.18
CA TYR A 279 21.08 -6.01 6.04
C TYR A 279 21.38 -5.81 7.54
N ARG A 280 20.33 -5.91 8.39
CA ARG A 280 20.31 -5.60 9.84
C ARG A 280 20.58 -4.17 10.26
N ARG A 281 20.99 -3.27 9.36
CA ARG A 281 21.02 -1.85 9.70
C ARG A 281 19.57 -1.39 9.81
N VAL A 282 19.10 -0.99 11.00
CA VAL A 282 17.72 -0.54 11.29
C VAL A 282 17.55 0.98 11.15
N GLY A 283 18.60 1.76 11.43
CA GLY A 283 18.56 3.22 11.31
C GLY A 283 18.75 3.73 9.88
N ARG A 284 17.96 4.74 9.47
CA ARG A 284 18.21 5.54 8.25
C ARG A 284 19.38 6.49 8.45
N ASN A 285 20.24 6.64 7.45
CA ASN A 285 21.27 7.69 7.43
C ASN A 285 20.70 8.98 6.87
N THR A 286 19.76 9.59 7.59
CA THR A 286 19.03 10.77 7.14
C THR A 286 18.75 11.72 8.29
N LYS A 287 18.64 13.02 7.98
CA LYS A 287 18.10 14.02 8.90
C LYS A 287 16.56 14.06 8.89
N TYR A 288 15.91 13.43 7.92
CA TYR A 288 14.45 13.37 7.78
C TYR A 288 13.91 12.10 8.47
N ILE A 289 14.11 12.03 9.79
CA ILE A 289 13.78 10.84 10.59
C ILE A 289 12.26 10.76 10.81
N GLY A 290 11.64 11.91 11.06
CA GLY A 290 10.21 12.00 11.36
C GLY A 290 9.34 12.11 10.11
N CYS A 291 8.11 11.61 10.21
CA CYS A 291 7.11 11.73 9.15
C CYS A 291 6.82 13.17 8.72
N GLN A 292 6.77 14.10 9.69
CA GLN A 292 6.56 15.51 9.41
C GLN A 292 7.71 16.11 8.57
N GLN A 293 8.96 15.84 8.96
CA GLN A 293 10.14 16.34 8.25
C GLN A 293 10.20 15.80 6.82
N ARG A 294 9.83 14.52 6.62
CA ARG A 294 9.74 13.90 5.30
C ARG A 294 8.65 14.54 4.47
N TYR A 295 7.45 14.71 5.03
CA TYR A 295 6.33 15.36 4.36
C TYR A 295 6.69 16.78 3.91
N GLU A 296 7.22 17.60 4.81
CA GLU A 296 7.67 18.97 4.51
C GLU A 296 8.70 18.98 3.39
N GLN A 297 9.66 18.06 3.40
CA GLN A 297 10.68 17.97 2.36
C GLN A 297 10.11 17.56 0.99
N VAL A 298 9.09 16.70 0.97
CA VAL A 298 8.43 16.27 -0.28
C VAL A 298 7.59 17.41 -0.84
N VAL A 299 6.76 18.03 0.00
CA VAL A 299 5.92 19.17 -0.38
C VAL A 299 6.76 20.39 -0.79
N SER A 300 7.86 20.69 -0.10
CA SER A 300 8.74 21.82 -0.45
C SER A 300 9.40 21.68 -1.82
N ARG A 301 9.48 20.44 -2.34
CA ARG A 301 10.00 20.13 -3.69
C ARG A 301 8.90 19.98 -4.73
N GLY A 302 7.64 20.25 -4.37
CA GLY A 302 6.48 20.06 -5.24
C GLY A 302 6.22 18.61 -5.63
N LEU A 303 6.77 17.65 -4.88
CA LEU A 303 6.60 16.22 -5.15
C LEU A 303 5.23 15.75 -4.65
N SER A 304 4.56 14.90 -5.43
CA SER A 304 3.27 14.29 -5.07
C SER A 304 3.33 12.76 -4.98
N PHE A 305 4.45 12.15 -5.38
CA PHE A 305 4.68 10.71 -5.29
C PHE A 305 6.15 10.41 -5.01
N TYR A 306 6.43 9.49 -4.10
CA TYR A 306 7.75 8.89 -3.93
C TYR A 306 7.66 7.44 -3.47
N SER A 307 8.73 6.68 -3.69
CA SER A 307 8.85 5.33 -3.18
C SER A 307 9.75 5.25 -1.96
N ASN A 308 9.49 4.26 -1.12
CA ASN A 308 10.34 3.84 -0.02
C ASN A 308 10.60 2.34 -0.14
N GLU A 309 11.84 1.96 -0.46
CA GLU A 309 12.27 0.56 -0.61
C GLU A 309 12.81 -0.06 0.69
N TYR A 310 12.84 0.71 1.78
CA TYR A 310 13.54 0.29 2.97
C TYR A 310 12.61 -0.33 4.01
N THR A 311 12.03 0.48 4.89
CA THR A 311 11.19 0.02 6.01
C THR A 311 10.06 1.01 6.26
N LEU A 312 9.12 0.66 7.12
CA LEU A 312 8.23 1.63 7.74
C LEU A 312 9.03 2.72 8.49
N GLN A 313 8.39 3.85 8.81
CA GLN A 313 9.09 4.96 9.46
C GLN A 313 9.33 4.69 10.94
N ASN A 314 10.35 5.36 11.48
CA ASN A 314 10.74 5.33 12.89
C ASN A 314 10.80 3.92 13.49
N PRO A 315 11.65 3.01 12.99
CA PRO A 315 12.04 1.93 13.88
C PRO A 315 12.78 2.60 15.04
N GLY A 316 12.20 2.60 16.22
CA GLY A 316 12.90 2.98 17.44
C GLY A 316 14.07 2.00 17.66
N ARG A 317 14.36 1.67 18.92
CA ARG A 317 15.21 0.50 19.16
C ARG A 317 14.50 -0.80 18.77
N GLU A 318 13.17 -0.76 18.68
CA GLU A 318 12.33 -1.93 18.45
C GLU A 318 11.52 -1.84 17.17
N VAL A 319 11.24 -3.01 16.60
CA VAL A 319 10.43 -3.20 15.39
C VAL A 319 8.98 -2.70 15.59
N TYR A 320 8.45 -2.82 16.80
CA TYR A 320 7.07 -2.43 17.14
C TYR A 320 6.84 -0.91 17.18
N ASP A 321 7.89 -0.10 17.10
CA ASP A 321 7.78 1.35 17.01
C ASP A 321 7.58 1.84 15.58
N THR A 322 7.71 0.93 14.60
CA THR A 322 7.56 1.28 13.19
C THR A 322 6.12 1.66 12.86
N HIS A 323 5.96 2.68 12.00
CA HIS A 323 4.65 3.18 11.62
C HIS A 323 4.62 3.76 10.20
N LEU A 324 3.40 3.90 9.67
CA LEU A 324 3.12 4.63 8.44
C LEU A 324 3.06 6.13 8.72
N CYS A 325 3.44 6.96 7.75
CA CYS A 325 3.27 8.40 7.92
C CYS A 325 1.81 8.82 7.71
N PRO A 326 1.12 9.36 8.74
CA PRO A 326 -0.26 9.79 8.58
C PRO A 326 -0.43 10.97 7.61
N GLN A 327 0.61 11.74 7.37
CA GLN A 327 0.61 12.90 6.46
C GLN A 327 0.56 12.53 4.98
N VAL A 328 0.90 11.28 4.62
CA VAL A 328 0.95 10.82 3.22
C VAL A 328 -0.04 9.68 3.00
N VAL A 329 -0.46 9.48 1.75
CA VAL A 329 -1.20 8.30 1.34
C VAL A 329 -0.21 7.16 1.21
N ASN A 330 -0.29 6.17 2.09
CA ASN A 330 0.62 5.04 2.09
C ASN A 330 0.02 3.91 1.27
N VAL A 331 0.79 3.41 0.30
CA VAL A 331 0.37 2.32 -0.58
C VAL A 331 1.39 1.20 -0.53
N VAL A 332 0.92 -0.03 -0.43
CA VAL A 332 1.77 -1.22 -0.47
C VAL A 332 1.16 -2.24 -1.43
N THR A 333 2.00 -2.94 -2.19
CA THR A 333 1.58 -4.06 -3.03
C THR A 333 2.13 -5.34 -2.45
N LEU A 334 1.25 -6.12 -1.82
CA LEU A 334 1.57 -7.45 -1.34
C LEU A 334 1.61 -8.44 -2.51
N ARG A 335 2.46 -9.46 -2.37
CA ARG A 335 2.60 -10.56 -3.32
C ARG A 335 2.74 -11.86 -2.56
N GLU A 336 2.43 -12.95 -3.25
CA GLU A 336 2.75 -14.29 -2.76
C GLU A 336 4.25 -14.35 -2.39
N PRO A 337 4.58 -14.72 -1.14
CA PRO A 337 5.94 -14.67 -0.62
C PRO A 337 6.98 -15.46 -1.43
N LEU A 338 6.65 -16.64 -1.94
CA LEU A 338 7.60 -17.49 -2.69
C LEU A 338 7.95 -16.87 -4.05
N ARG A 339 6.95 -16.44 -4.82
CA ARG A 339 7.14 -15.72 -6.11
C ARG A 339 7.95 -14.45 -5.91
N ARG A 340 7.75 -13.78 -4.78
CA ARG A 340 8.54 -12.60 -4.42
C ARG A 340 10.00 -12.98 -4.13
N MET A 341 10.24 -14.03 -3.35
CA MET A 341 11.58 -14.55 -3.06
C MET A 341 12.30 -14.93 -4.35
N GLU A 342 11.63 -15.65 -5.24
CA GLU A 342 12.15 -16.02 -6.56
C GLU A 342 12.54 -14.78 -7.38
N SER A 343 11.65 -13.79 -7.50
CA SER A 343 11.92 -12.55 -8.22
C SER A 343 13.14 -11.80 -7.66
N ALA A 344 13.32 -11.83 -6.35
CA ALA A 344 14.41 -11.16 -5.68
C ALA A 344 15.74 -11.89 -5.91
N VAL A 345 15.77 -13.22 -5.78
CA VAL A 345 16.95 -14.03 -6.10
C VAL A 345 17.37 -13.83 -7.56
N LYS A 346 16.42 -13.85 -8.50
CA LYS A 346 16.69 -13.57 -9.93
C LYS A 346 17.34 -12.21 -10.12
N PHE A 347 16.83 -11.17 -9.46
CA PHE A 347 17.43 -9.83 -9.54
C PHE A 347 18.87 -9.80 -9.00
N LEU A 348 19.13 -10.45 -7.86
CA LEU A 348 20.50 -10.55 -7.32
C LEU A 348 21.45 -11.24 -8.29
N MET A 349 21.00 -12.32 -8.92
CA MET A 349 21.81 -13.06 -9.89
C MET A 349 22.11 -12.23 -11.14
N ILE A 350 21.15 -11.44 -11.64
CA ILE A 350 21.36 -10.54 -12.78
C ILE A 350 22.41 -9.48 -12.44
N GLU A 351 22.24 -8.77 -11.34
CA GLU A 351 23.20 -7.74 -10.88
C GLU A 351 24.60 -8.33 -10.62
N ALA A 352 24.65 -9.55 -10.05
CA ALA A 352 25.90 -10.24 -9.83
C ALA A 352 26.58 -10.59 -11.16
N LYS A 353 25.84 -11.14 -12.12
CA LYS A 353 26.35 -11.48 -13.45
C LYS A 353 26.92 -10.26 -14.16
N GLU A 354 26.19 -9.14 -14.20
CA GLU A 354 26.68 -7.89 -14.80
C GLU A 354 28.02 -7.44 -14.18
N ARG A 355 28.15 -7.60 -12.86
CA ARG A 355 29.39 -7.26 -12.16
C ARG A 355 30.55 -8.21 -12.46
N PHE A 356 30.33 -9.52 -12.53
CA PHE A 356 31.37 -10.46 -12.94
C PHE A 356 31.84 -10.18 -14.36
N LEU A 357 30.91 -9.89 -15.27
CA LEU A 357 31.22 -9.49 -16.64
C LEU A 357 32.03 -8.19 -16.68
N ALA A 358 31.67 -7.18 -15.90
CA ALA A 358 32.41 -5.93 -15.82
C ALA A 358 33.82 -6.08 -15.20
N ARG A 359 33.99 -7.02 -14.26
CA ARG A 359 35.27 -7.25 -13.56
C ARG A 359 36.24 -8.11 -14.36
N ASP A 360 35.76 -9.23 -14.87
CA ASP A 360 36.61 -10.28 -15.44
C ASP A 360 36.57 -10.33 -16.97
N GLY A 361 35.55 -9.72 -17.59
CA GLY A 361 35.37 -9.65 -19.04
C GLY A 361 34.90 -10.98 -19.67
N GLY A 362 34.07 -10.88 -20.71
CA GLY A 362 33.71 -11.98 -21.61
C GLY A 362 33.41 -13.32 -20.92
N ASP A 363 34.01 -14.39 -21.43
CA ASP A 363 33.82 -15.77 -20.95
C ASP A 363 34.28 -15.96 -19.51
N LYS A 364 35.39 -15.33 -19.11
CA LYS A 364 35.91 -15.41 -17.74
C LYS A 364 34.92 -14.85 -16.71
N GLY A 365 34.18 -13.81 -17.07
CA GLY A 365 33.09 -13.29 -16.25
C GLY A 365 31.92 -14.26 -16.13
N HIS A 366 31.57 -14.95 -17.22
CA HIS A 366 30.55 -16.01 -17.18
C HIS A 366 30.98 -17.19 -16.30
N GLU A 367 32.24 -17.65 -16.43
CA GLU A 367 32.80 -18.72 -15.59
C GLU A 367 32.83 -18.33 -14.11
N SER A 368 33.27 -17.11 -13.80
CA SER A 368 33.33 -16.61 -12.43
C SER A 368 31.94 -16.49 -11.80
N PHE A 369 30.94 -16.02 -12.57
CA PHE A 369 29.54 -16.05 -12.14
C PHE A 369 29.04 -17.47 -11.92
N GLY A 370 29.35 -18.38 -12.84
CA GLY A 370 28.99 -19.79 -12.74
C GLY A 370 29.57 -20.44 -11.48
N ALA A 371 30.87 -20.23 -11.20
CA ALA A 371 31.52 -20.76 -10.01
C ALA A 371 30.92 -20.21 -8.70
N ALA A 372 30.40 -18.99 -8.71
CA ALA A 372 29.79 -18.36 -7.54
C ALA A 372 28.34 -18.81 -7.31
N PHE A 373 27.54 -18.97 -8.36
CA PHE A 373 26.09 -19.17 -8.25
C PHE A 373 25.58 -20.54 -8.71
N CYS A 374 26.27 -21.25 -9.61
CA CYS A 374 25.88 -22.61 -9.97
C CYS A 374 26.14 -23.53 -8.77
N ASN A 375 25.14 -24.33 -8.39
CA ASN A 375 25.18 -25.24 -7.23
C ASN A 375 25.28 -24.54 -5.85
N ILE A 376 25.01 -23.24 -5.77
CA ILE A 376 24.89 -22.57 -4.48
C ILE A 376 23.74 -23.18 -3.67
N SER A 377 24.00 -23.56 -2.42
CA SER A 377 22.96 -24.15 -1.58
C SER A 377 21.92 -23.12 -1.16
N GLY A 378 20.67 -23.56 -0.95
CA GLY A 378 19.61 -22.71 -0.38
C GLY A 378 20.00 -22.11 0.98
N ALA A 379 20.80 -22.84 1.77
CA ALA A 379 21.36 -22.35 3.03
C ALA A 379 22.34 -21.19 2.84
N HIS A 380 23.17 -21.22 1.79
CA HIS A 380 24.07 -20.11 1.47
C HIS A 380 23.29 -18.89 0.95
N LEU A 381 22.30 -19.11 0.07
CA LEU A 381 21.40 -18.04 -0.38
C LEU A 381 20.66 -17.38 0.79
N SER A 382 20.23 -18.17 1.78
CA SER A 382 19.60 -17.67 3.00
C SER A 382 20.54 -16.82 3.86
N LYS A 383 21.87 -17.05 3.81
CA LYS A 383 22.86 -16.18 4.47
C LYS A 383 23.07 -14.87 3.68
N LEU A 384 23.05 -14.95 2.35
CA LEU A 384 23.24 -13.79 1.47
C LEU A 384 22.04 -12.84 1.51
N ALA A 385 20.85 -13.38 1.31
CA ALA A 385 19.57 -12.68 1.25
C ALA A 385 18.60 -13.33 2.24
N PRO A 386 18.81 -13.12 3.55
CA PRO A 386 17.94 -13.64 4.59
C PRO A 386 16.49 -13.22 4.36
N PRO A 387 15.52 -14.01 4.85
CA PRO A 387 14.13 -13.96 4.43
C PRO A 387 13.65 -12.53 4.21
N ILE A 388 13.17 -12.27 3.00
CA ILE A 388 12.80 -10.92 2.54
C ILE A 388 11.70 -10.33 3.42
N CYS A 389 10.91 -11.17 4.09
CA CYS A 389 9.94 -10.78 5.10
C CYS A 389 10.56 -10.04 6.30
N ASP A 390 11.84 -10.24 6.63
CA ASP A 390 12.53 -9.48 7.69
C ASP A 390 13.03 -8.11 7.22
N ASN A 391 13.15 -7.89 5.90
CA ASN A 391 13.70 -6.63 5.36
C ASN A 391 12.71 -5.49 5.31
N TYR A 392 11.45 -5.85 5.14
CA TYR A 392 10.34 -4.92 5.24
C TYR A 392 9.73 -5.29 6.56
N ILE A 393 10.06 -4.52 7.59
CA ILE A 393 9.41 -4.61 8.90
C ILE A 393 7.92 -4.25 8.68
N VAL A 394 7.20 -5.19 8.09
CA VAL A 394 5.76 -5.38 8.12
C VAL A 394 5.65 -6.59 9.04
N ARG A 395 5.83 -6.34 10.34
CA ARG A 395 5.43 -7.29 11.36
C ARG A 395 4.09 -6.84 11.88
#